data_AF-A0A381VZV8-F1
#
_entry.id   AF-A0A381VZV8-F1
#
_cell.length_a   1.000
_cell.length_b   1.000
_cell.length_c   1.000
_cell.angle_alpha   90.00
_cell.angle_beta   90.00
_cell.angle_gamma   90.00
#
_symmetry.space_group_name_H-M   'P 1'
#
loop_
_entity.id
_entity.type
_entity.pdbx_description
1 polymer ?
#
loop_
_entity_poly.entity_id
_entity_poly.type
_entity_poly.pdbx_seq_one_letter_code
_entity_poly.pdbx_strand_id
1 'polypeptide(L)'
;MLDQLSSVHPLLSTIAGSLILILLAIVADLGAKRLLLAAVRAVATRTRFEWDDALVEHKVFDRLAQVVPAIVVYAGIELVPGWPQAGQSLVRNVASGYMILMIVLTLTVALSAANQIYESRPIARSRPIKGFVQLAQVVICILGAILVIAALIDRSPVILLSGLGAMTAVLLIVFKDTLLSLVASLQLTGQDMIRVGDWLEAPQFG
;
A
#
# COMPACT_ATOMS: atom_id res chain seq x y z
N MET A 1 -40.31 26.16 -4.39
CA MET A 1 -39.74 27.33 -3.69
C MET A 1 -38.22 27.21 -3.50
N LEU A 2 -37.68 26.00 -3.24
CA LEU A 2 -36.22 25.73 -3.28
C LEU A 2 -35.63 25.74 -4.71
N ASP A 3 -36.44 25.44 -5.73
CA ASP A 3 -36.03 25.50 -7.15
C ASP A 3 -35.93 26.93 -7.73
N GLN A 4 -36.42 27.94 -7.02
CA GLN A 4 -36.33 29.35 -7.48
C GLN A 4 -35.09 30.09 -6.94
N LEU A 5 -34.38 29.52 -5.97
CA LEU A 5 -33.13 30.07 -5.43
C LEU A 5 -31.88 29.53 -6.13
N SER A 6 -32.00 28.43 -6.89
CA SER A 6 -30.91 27.82 -7.66
C SER A 6 -30.55 28.59 -8.95
N SER A 7 -31.41 29.50 -9.39
CA SER A 7 -31.22 30.30 -10.61
C SER A 7 -30.35 31.54 -10.42
N VAL A 8 -30.06 31.96 -9.19
CA VAL A 8 -29.36 33.24 -8.92
C VAL A 8 -27.89 33.05 -8.52
N HIS A 9 -27.51 31.94 -7.86
CA HIS A 9 -26.10 31.65 -7.56
C HIS A 9 -25.80 30.14 -7.54
N PRO A 10 -25.51 29.52 -8.70
CA PRO A 10 -25.07 28.12 -8.80
C PRO A 10 -23.79 27.82 -8.01
N LEU A 11 -23.04 28.85 -7.59
CA LEU A 11 -21.89 28.72 -6.69
C LEU A 11 -22.29 28.45 -5.23
N LEU A 12 -23.45 28.91 -4.77
CA LEU A 12 -23.85 28.79 -3.35
C LEU A 12 -24.25 27.36 -2.98
N SER A 13 -24.95 26.66 -3.88
CA SER A 13 -25.27 25.23 -3.73
C SER A 13 -24.02 24.36 -3.74
N THR A 14 -23.06 24.71 -4.59
CA THR A 14 -21.76 24.03 -4.73
C THR A 14 -20.90 24.24 -3.48
N ILE A 15 -20.83 25.46 -2.96
CA ILE A 15 -20.13 25.78 -1.71
C ILE A 15 -20.81 25.09 -0.53
N ALA A 16 -22.13 25.15 -0.43
CA ALA A 16 -22.88 24.50 0.66
C ALA A 16 -22.69 22.98 0.64
N GLY A 17 -22.74 22.33 -0.53
CA GLY A 17 -22.49 20.89 -0.65
C GLY A 17 -21.04 20.51 -0.34
N SER A 18 -20.06 21.33 -0.73
CA SER A 18 -18.65 21.13 -0.36
C SER A 18 -18.44 21.27 1.15
N LEU A 19 -19.10 22.25 1.78
CA LEU A 19 -19.03 22.49 3.22
C LEU A 19 -19.65 21.32 3.99
N ILE A 20 -20.79 20.80 3.51
CA ILE A 20 -21.45 19.63 4.07
C ILE A 20 -20.57 18.39 3.92
N LEU A 21 -19.91 18.20 2.78
CA LEU A 21 -18.99 17.08 2.56
C LEU A 21 -17.77 17.16 3.49
N ILE A 22 -17.18 18.34 3.66
CA ILE A 22 -16.08 18.57 4.59
C ILE A 22 -16.54 18.33 6.03
N LEU A 23 -17.73 18.80 6.40
CA LEU A 23 -18.32 18.57 7.71
C LEU A 23 -18.55 17.06 7.94
N LEU A 24 -19.05 16.34 6.95
CA LEU A 24 -19.27 14.89 7.00
C LEU A 24 -17.93 14.14 7.11
N ALA A 25 -16.89 14.59 6.40
CA ALA A 25 -15.54 14.03 6.48
C ALA A 25 -14.91 14.26 7.87
N ILE A 26 -15.09 15.45 8.45
CA ILE A 26 -14.64 15.77 9.81
C ILE A 26 -15.40 14.93 10.85
N VAL A 27 -16.71 14.79 10.69
CA VAL A 27 -17.54 13.95 11.57
C VAL A 27 -17.15 12.48 11.44
N ALA A 28 -16.84 12.01 10.23
CA ALA A 28 -16.34 10.66 9.98
C ALA A 28 -14.95 10.45 10.59
N ASP A 29 -14.03 11.42 10.50
CA ASP A 29 -12.70 11.36 11.14
C ASP A 29 -12.82 11.34 12.67
N LEU A 30 -13.66 12.20 13.25
CA LEU A 30 -13.93 12.20 14.69
C LEU A 30 -14.60 10.90 15.14
N GLY A 31 -15.57 10.40 14.37
CA GLY A 31 -16.29 9.16 14.63
C GLY A 31 -15.37 7.96 14.55
N ALA A 32 -14.51 7.90 13.54
CA ALA A 32 -13.52 6.85 13.36
C ALA A 32 -12.53 6.85 14.52
N LYS A 33 -11.96 8.00 14.91
CA LYS A 33 -11.08 8.13 16.10
C LYS A 33 -11.78 7.69 17.41
N ARG A 34 -13.06 8.01 17.58
CA ARG A 34 -13.83 7.60 18.76
C ARG A 34 -14.09 6.09 18.78
N LEU A 35 -14.50 5.52 17.65
CA LEU A 35 -14.74 4.09 17.49
C LEU A 35 -13.44 3.31 17.70
N LEU A 36 -12.31 3.88 17.30
CA LEU A 36 -10.98 3.31 17.42
C LEU A 36 -10.46 3.32 18.86
N LEU A 37 -10.62 4.44 19.58
CA LEU A 37 -10.35 4.47 21.04
C LEU A 37 -11.24 3.47 21.80
N ALA A 38 -12.49 3.28 21.35
CA ALA A 38 -13.39 2.28 21.90
C ALA A 38 -12.97 0.85 21.53
N ALA A 39 -12.56 0.59 20.29
CA ALA A 39 -12.08 -0.69 19.81
C ALA A 39 -10.77 -1.08 20.52
N VAL A 40 -9.81 -0.16 20.63
CA VAL A 40 -8.55 -0.37 21.36
C VAL A 40 -8.81 -0.71 22.82
N ARG A 41 -9.72 0.02 23.50
CA ARG A 41 -10.11 -0.34 24.88
C ARG A 41 -10.86 -1.66 24.97
N ALA A 42 -11.77 -1.95 24.03
CA ALA A 42 -12.54 -3.19 24.03
C ALA A 42 -11.66 -4.42 23.75
N VAL A 43 -10.70 -4.29 22.85
CA VAL A 43 -9.75 -5.33 22.49
C VAL A 43 -8.72 -5.55 23.61
N ALA A 44 -8.14 -4.47 24.16
CA ALA A 44 -7.21 -4.53 25.29
C ALA A 44 -7.84 -5.10 26.58
N THR A 45 -9.18 -5.00 26.74
CA THR A 45 -9.88 -5.55 27.91
C THR A 45 -10.39 -6.97 27.70
N ARG A 46 -10.45 -7.49 26.46
CA ARG A 46 -11.11 -8.76 26.14
C ARG A 46 -10.15 -9.89 25.77
N THR A 47 -8.87 -9.62 25.47
CA THR A 47 -7.93 -10.66 25.01
C THR A 47 -6.62 -10.67 25.79
N ARG A 48 -6.16 -11.87 26.21
CA ARG A 48 -4.87 -12.11 26.88
C ARG A 48 -3.73 -12.52 25.91
N PHE A 49 -3.71 -11.99 24.68
CA PHE A 49 -2.79 -12.48 23.62
C PHE A 49 -1.85 -11.38 23.11
N GLU A 50 -0.55 -11.69 23.03
CA GLU A 50 0.54 -10.84 22.50
C GLU A 50 0.27 -10.25 21.09
N TRP A 51 -0.66 -10.84 20.34
CA TRP A 51 -1.07 -10.35 19.02
C TRP A 51 -1.83 -9.03 19.07
N ASP A 52 -2.73 -8.85 20.04
CA ASP A 52 -3.51 -7.62 20.17
C ASP A 52 -2.63 -6.46 20.60
N ASP A 53 -1.73 -6.68 21.56
CA ASP A 53 -0.79 -5.66 22.02
C ASP A 53 0.14 -5.22 20.89
N ALA A 54 0.67 -6.16 20.10
CA ALA A 54 1.53 -5.83 18.95
C ALA A 54 0.78 -5.06 17.84
N LEU A 55 -0.47 -5.42 17.53
CA LEU A 55 -1.31 -4.73 16.54
C LEU A 55 -1.70 -3.31 16.99
N VAL A 56 -1.98 -3.15 18.28
CA VAL A 56 -2.31 -1.87 18.92
C VAL A 56 -1.07 -0.97 19.01
N GLU A 57 0.07 -1.50 19.44
CA GLU A 57 1.34 -0.76 19.54
C GLU A 57 1.83 -0.28 18.17
N HIS A 58 1.61 -1.09 17.14
CA HIS A 58 1.90 -0.72 15.76
C HIS A 58 0.87 0.23 15.13
N LYS A 59 -0.19 0.63 15.85
CA LYS A 59 -1.20 1.60 15.38
C LYS A 59 -1.90 1.15 14.08
N VAL A 60 -2.10 -0.15 13.90
CA VAL A 60 -2.78 -0.72 12.73
C VAL A 60 -4.23 -0.21 12.65
N PHE A 61 -4.90 -0.16 13.80
CA PHE A 61 -6.28 0.31 13.91
C PHE A 61 -6.41 1.82 13.63
N ASP A 62 -5.44 2.64 14.05
CA ASP A 62 -5.33 4.07 13.73
C ASP A 62 -5.37 4.33 12.23
N ARG A 63 -4.62 3.52 11.47
CA ARG A 63 -4.52 3.66 10.01
C ARG A 63 -5.78 3.14 9.30
N LEU A 64 -6.38 2.06 9.79
CA LEU A 64 -7.65 1.54 9.27
C LEU A 64 -8.79 2.53 9.45
N ALA A 65 -8.85 3.23 10.58
CA ALA A 65 -9.88 4.24 10.81
C ALA A 65 -9.75 5.45 9.89
N GLN A 66 -8.55 5.77 9.41
CA GLN A 66 -8.34 6.83 8.41
C GLN A 66 -8.89 6.45 7.02
N VAL A 67 -9.20 5.18 6.76
CA VAL A 67 -9.89 4.76 5.53
C VAL A 67 -11.36 5.19 5.54
N VAL A 68 -12.00 5.25 6.72
CA VAL A 68 -13.41 5.60 6.89
C VAL A 68 -13.79 6.97 6.33
N PRO A 69 -13.12 8.10 6.69
CA PRO A 69 -13.44 9.40 6.12
C PRO A 69 -13.20 9.46 4.61
N ALA A 70 -12.26 8.69 4.08
CA ALA A 70 -12.01 8.62 2.64
C ALA A 70 -13.14 7.91 1.87
N ILE A 71 -13.73 6.86 2.45
CA ILE A 71 -14.95 6.22 1.91
C ILE A 71 -16.12 7.22 1.90
N VAL A 72 -16.28 7.99 2.98
CA VAL A 72 -17.34 9.00 3.10
C VAL A 72 -17.17 10.10 2.04
N VAL A 73 -15.95 10.57 1.79
CA VAL A 73 -15.67 11.54 0.72
C VAL A 73 -15.92 10.93 -0.66
N TYR A 74 -15.51 9.69 -0.90
CA TYR A 74 -15.71 8.98 -2.17
C TYR A 74 -17.19 8.81 -2.53
N ALA A 75 -18.02 8.41 -1.56
CA ALA A 75 -19.45 8.19 -1.77
C ALA A 75 -20.26 9.51 -1.74
N GLY A 76 -19.84 10.47 -0.92
CA GLY A 76 -20.54 11.74 -0.75
C GLY A 76 -20.38 12.73 -1.89
N ILE A 77 -19.31 12.62 -2.71
CA ILE A 77 -19.02 13.57 -3.80
C ILE A 77 -20.11 13.56 -4.89
N GLU A 78 -20.78 12.42 -5.12
CA GLU A 78 -21.89 12.29 -6.09
C GLU A 78 -23.17 12.98 -5.63
N LEU A 79 -23.35 13.14 -4.32
CA LEU A 79 -24.52 13.78 -3.72
C LEU A 79 -24.44 15.31 -3.70
N VAL A 80 -23.33 15.90 -4.18
CA VAL A 80 -23.13 17.36 -4.24
C VAL A 80 -23.54 17.90 -5.62
N PRO A 81 -24.74 18.52 -5.76
CA PRO A 81 -25.17 19.13 -7.01
C PRO A 81 -24.35 20.41 -7.31
N GLY A 82 -23.97 20.59 -8.58
CA GLY A 82 -23.34 21.82 -9.07
C GLY A 82 -21.81 21.78 -9.26
N TRP A 83 -21.14 20.65 -8.98
CA TRP A 83 -19.73 20.48 -9.31
C TRP A 83 -19.52 20.12 -10.80
N PRO A 84 -18.48 20.67 -11.46
CA PRO A 84 -18.04 20.17 -12.76
C PRO A 84 -17.66 18.69 -12.66
N GLN A 85 -18.08 17.87 -13.63
CA GLN A 85 -17.78 16.42 -13.66
C GLN A 85 -16.28 16.12 -13.51
N ALA A 86 -15.42 16.99 -14.07
CA ALA A 86 -13.97 16.89 -13.95
C ALA A 86 -13.43 17.12 -12.52
N GLY A 87 -14.11 17.92 -11.70
CA GLY A 87 -13.74 18.13 -10.29
C GLY A 87 -14.15 16.94 -9.41
N GLN A 88 -15.34 16.37 -9.68
CA GLN A 88 -15.83 15.19 -8.95
C GLN A 88 -14.94 13.98 -9.18
N SER A 89 -14.53 13.73 -10.44
CA SER A 89 -13.60 12.65 -10.77
C SER A 89 -12.24 12.84 -10.10
N LEU A 90 -11.70 14.06 -10.09
CA LEU A 90 -10.43 14.36 -9.43
C LEU A 90 -10.48 14.05 -7.92
N VAL A 91 -11.53 14.50 -7.22
CA VAL A 91 -11.68 14.24 -5.78
C VAL A 91 -11.87 12.75 -5.51
N ARG A 92 -12.63 12.05 -6.35
CA ARG A 92 -12.82 10.59 -6.25
C ARG A 92 -11.52 9.81 -6.47
N ASN A 93 -10.69 10.27 -7.39
CA ASN A 93 -9.38 9.69 -7.70
C ASN A 93 -8.37 9.93 -6.59
N VAL A 94 -8.36 11.12 -6.01
CA VAL A 94 -7.53 11.44 -4.83
C VAL A 94 -7.99 10.64 -3.60
N ALA A 95 -9.30 10.56 -3.35
CA ALA A 95 -9.86 9.79 -2.24
C ALA A 95 -9.54 8.29 -2.36
N SER A 96 -9.70 7.72 -3.57
CA SER A 96 -9.34 6.33 -3.82
C SER A 96 -7.84 6.06 -3.71
N GLY A 97 -6.99 6.95 -4.22
CA GLY A 97 -5.55 6.89 -4.01
C GLY A 97 -5.17 6.92 -2.52
N TYR A 98 -5.81 7.79 -1.74
CA TYR A 98 -5.58 7.86 -0.29
C TYR A 98 -6.05 6.60 0.44
N MET A 99 -7.19 6.02 0.07
CA MET A 99 -7.67 4.74 0.63
C MET A 99 -6.67 3.62 0.36
N ILE A 100 -6.20 3.48 -0.88
CA ILE A 100 -5.21 2.48 -1.27
C ILE A 100 -3.92 2.68 -0.46
N LEU A 101 -3.43 3.91 -0.36
CA LEU A 101 -2.23 4.23 0.41
C LEU A 101 -2.36 3.80 1.88
N MET A 102 -3.51 4.09 2.51
CA MET A 102 -3.75 3.69 3.90
C MET A 102 -3.85 2.17 4.07
N ILE A 103 -4.46 1.46 3.13
CA ILE A 103 -4.52 -0.01 3.15
C ILE A 103 -3.10 -0.59 3.04
N VAL A 104 -2.28 -0.11 2.11
CA VAL A 104 -0.90 -0.55 1.90
C VAL A 104 -0.07 -0.32 3.16
N LEU A 105 -0.13 0.88 3.72
CA LEU A 105 0.56 1.25 4.97
C LEU A 105 0.10 0.39 6.16
N THR A 106 -1.18 0.05 6.24
CA THR A 106 -1.72 -0.83 7.26
C THR A 106 -1.17 -2.24 7.11
N LEU A 107 -1.15 -2.76 5.88
CA LEU A 107 -0.67 -4.11 5.59
C LEU A 107 0.83 -4.25 5.90
N THR A 108 1.65 -3.27 5.51
CA THR A 108 3.09 -3.23 5.83
C THR A 108 3.34 -3.30 7.34
N VAL A 109 2.58 -2.52 8.10
CA VAL A 109 2.69 -2.46 9.57
C VAL A 109 2.17 -3.73 10.23
N ALA A 110 1.09 -4.32 9.71
CA ALA A 110 0.59 -5.61 10.19
C ALA A 110 1.62 -6.74 9.97
N LEU A 111 2.33 -6.74 8.84
CA LEU A 111 3.45 -7.64 8.58
C LEU A 111 4.62 -7.43 9.57
N SER A 112 4.93 -6.17 9.91
CA SER A 112 5.95 -5.87 10.93
C SER A 112 5.56 -6.39 12.31
N ALA A 113 4.31 -6.17 12.73
CA ALA A 113 3.79 -6.68 14.00
C ALA A 113 3.85 -8.21 14.04
N ALA A 114 3.45 -8.88 12.96
CA ALA A 114 3.56 -10.33 12.84
C ALA A 114 5.01 -10.84 12.94
N ASN A 115 5.97 -10.12 12.35
CA ASN A 115 7.39 -10.45 12.47
C ASN A 115 7.91 -10.26 13.90
N GLN A 116 7.50 -9.21 14.60
CA GLN A 116 7.90 -8.98 15.99
C GLN A 116 7.41 -10.10 16.92
N ILE A 117 6.16 -10.55 16.74
CA ILE A 117 5.61 -11.70 17.50
C ILE A 117 6.34 -13.00 17.14
N TYR A 118 6.75 -13.15 15.87
CA TYR A 118 7.53 -14.31 15.49
C TYR A 118 8.92 -14.28 16.16
N GLU A 119 9.58 -13.13 16.17
CA GLU A 119 10.90 -12.93 16.77
C GLU A 119 10.92 -13.10 18.30
N SER A 120 9.80 -12.88 18.99
CA SER A 120 9.70 -13.14 20.44
C SER A 120 9.71 -14.63 20.80
N ARG A 121 9.46 -15.52 19.83
CA ARG A 121 9.44 -16.97 20.07
C ARG A 121 10.83 -17.59 19.98
N PRO A 122 11.16 -18.59 20.83
CA PRO A 122 12.47 -19.23 20.83
C PRO A 122 12.83 -19.93 19.50
N ILE A 123 11.83 -20.29 18.69
CA ILE A 123 12.00 -20.88 17.34
C ILE A 123 12.69 -19.89 16.37
N ALA A 124 12.48 -18.59 16.53
CA ALA A 124 13.02 -17.57 15.62
C ALA A 124 14.55 -17.44 15.66
N ARG A 125 15.20 -17.85 16.77
CA ARG A 125 16.68 -17.92 16.85
C ARG A 125 17.29 -18.89 15.83
N SER A 126 16.54 -19.91 15.43
CA SER A 126 17.02 -20.95 14.51
C SER A 126 16.65 -20.67 13.04
N ARG A 127 15.60 -19.88 12.78
CA ARG A 127 15.12 -19.54 11.44
C ARG A 127 14.59 -18.10 11.39
N PRO A 128 15.44 -17.11 11.08
CA PRO A 128 15.00 -15.73 10.92
C PRO A 128 14.14 -15.59 9.65
N ILE A 129 12.91 -15.10 9.79
CA ILE A 129 12.01 -14.84 8.65
C ILE A 129 11.97 -13.37 8.22
N LYS A 130 12.71 -12.50 8.93
CA LYS A 130 12.73 -11.05 8.72
C LYS A 130 12.98 -10.67 7.26
N GLY A 131 13.91 -11.35 6.58
CA GLY A 131 14.18 -11.12 5.16
C GLY A 131 12.99 -11.41 4.25
N PHE A 132 12.23 -12.48 4.51
CA PHE A 132 11.02 -12.81 3.75
C PHE A 132 9.90 -11.81 4.01
N VAL A 133 9.71 -11.40 5.26
CA VAL A 133 8.72 -10.36 5.62
C VAL A 133 9.07 -9.04 4.94
N GLN A 134 10.34 -8.65 4.96
CA GLN A 134 10.81 -7.43 4.30
C GLN A 134 10.60 -7.49 2.79
N LEU A 135 10.87 -8.64 2.16
CA LEU A 135 10.58 -8.83 0.73
C LEU A 135 9.08 -8.68 0.43
N ALA A 136 8.22 -9.28 1.25
CA ALA A 136 6.77 -9.13 1.12
C ALA A 136 6.33 -7.67 1.28
N GLN A 137 6.90 -6.93 2.24
CA GLN A 137 6.63 -5.50 2.42
C GLN A 137 7.03 -4.67 1.20
N VAL A 138 8.18 -4.98 0.58
CA VAL A 138 8.62 -4.33 -0.66
C VAL A 138 7.62 -4.58 -1.79
N VAL A 139 7.19 -5.84 -1.98
CA VAL A 139 6.20 -6.19 -3.01
C VAL A 139 4.87 -5.46 -2.78
N ILE A 140 4.37 -5.45 -1.55
CA ILE A 140 3.15 -4.74 -1.16
C ILE A 140 3.29 -3.24 -1.43
N CYS A 141 4.44 -2.64 -1.12
CA CYS A 141 4.70 -1.22 -1.34
C CYS A 141 4.74 -0.88 -2.84
N ILE A 142 5.41 -1.70 -3.66
CA ILE A 142 5.46 -1.52 -5.12
C ILE A 142 4.06 -1.62 -5.72
N LEU A 143 3.31 -2.67 -5.40
CA LEU A 143 1.93 -2.84 -5.88
C LEU A 143 1.04 -1.68 -5.42
N GLY A 144 1.17 -1.29 -4.16
CA GLY A 144 0.47 -0.15 -3.58
C GLY A 144 0.73 1.15 -4.33
N ALA A 145 2.00 1.48 -4.59
CA ALA A 145 2.39 2.68 -5.32
C ALA A 145 1.77 2.68 -6.74
N ILE A 146 1.79 1.54 -7.43
CA ILE A 146 1.18 1.41 -8.76
C ILE A 146 -0.33 1.61 -8.71
N LEU A 147 -1.01 1.02 -7.73
CA LEU A 147 -2.45 1.19 -7.53
C LEU A 147 -2.82 2.65 -7.21
N VAL A 148 -2.01 3.35 -6.41
CA VAL A 148 -2.21 4.78 -6.13
C VAL A 148 -2.07 5.60 -7.42
N ILE A 149 -1.00 5.40 -8.19
CA ILE A 149 -0.79 6.11 -9.46
C ILE A 149 -1.92 5.81 -10.46
N ALA A 150 -2.35 4.54 -10.54
CA ALA A 150 -3.45 4.12 -11.39
C ALA A 150 -4.76 4.85 -11.03
N ALA A 151 -5.06 4.94 -9.73
CA ALA A 151 -6.23 5.66 -9.22
C ALA A 151 -6.16 7.16 -9.55
N LEU A 152 -4.99 7.79 -9.42
CA LEU A 152 -4.80 9.22 -9.71
C LEU A 152 -4.96 9.56 -11.20
N ILE A 153 -4.46 8.70 -12.09
CA ILE A 153 -4.44 8.94 -13.55
C ILE A 153 -5.72 8.39 -14.22
N ASP A 154 -6.64 7.78 -13.46
CA ASP A 154 -7.86 7.15 -13.98
C ASP A 154 -7.54 6.08 -15.07
N ARG A 155 -6.49 5.30 -14.81
CA ARG A 155 -6.03 4.23 -15.70
C ARG A 155 -6.07 2.90 -15.00
N SER A 156 -6.32 1.84 -15.76
CA SER A 156 -6.36 0.51 -15.16
C SER A 156 -4.97 0.15 -14.61
N PRO A 157 -4.88 -0.36 -13.37
CA PRO A 157 -3.60 -0.73 -12.78
C PRO A 157 -2.85 -1.79 -13.58
N VAL A 158 -3.59 -2.66 -14.27
CA VAL A 158 -3.04 -3.72 -15.12
C VAL A 158 -2.25 -3.13 -16.29
N ILE A 159 -2.65 -1.99 -16.86
CA ILE A 159 -1.88 -1.33 -17.93
C ILE A 159 -0.53 -0.85 -17.40
N LEU A 160 -0.51 -0.22 -16.22
CA LEU A 160 0.74 0.24 -15.60
C LEU A 160 1.65 -0.93 -15.22
N LEU A 161 1.08 -1.99 -14.63
CA LEU A 161 1.81 -3.23 -14.32
C LEU A 161 2.36 -3.88 -15.58
N SER A 162 1.58 -3.92 -16.66
CA SER A 162 2.02 -4.47 -17.95
C SER A 162 3.15 -3.65 -18.55
N GLY A 163 3.10 -2.31 -18.49
CA GLY A 163 4.17 -1.45 -18.97
C GLY A 163 5.47 -1.62 -18.18
N LEU A 164 5.38 -1.61 -16.85
CA LEU A 164 6.52 -1.86 -15.97
C LEU A 164 7.11 -3.27 -16.17
N GLY A 165 6.24 -4.28 -16.28
CA GLY A 165 6.61 -5.67 -16.53
C GLY A 165 7.28 -5.85 -17.89
N ALA A 166 6.75 -5.23 -18.94
CA ALA A 166 7.35 -5.23 -20.27
C ALA A 166 8.73 -4.57 -20.28
N MET A 167 8.88 -3.40 -19.65
CA MET A 167 10.18 -2.75 -19.49
C MET A 167 11.16 -3.62 -18.71
N THR A 168 10.71 -4.27 -17.64
CA THR A 168 11.54 -5.17 -16.83
C THR A 168 11.95 -6.42 -17.62
N ALA A 169 11.06 -6.98 -18.44
CA ALA A 169 11.37 -8.10 -19.31
C ALA A 169 12.41 -7.72 -20.38
N VAL A 170 12.25 -6.55 -21.01
CA VAL A 170 13.23 -6.02 -21.97
C VAL A 170 14.58 -5.79 -21.28
N LEU A 171 14.59 -5.19 -20.09
CA LEU A 171 15.80 -4.99 -19.29
C LEU A 171 16.47 -6.32 -18.96
N LEU A 172 15.69 -7.32 -18.53
CA LEU A 172 16.17 -8.68 -18.26
C LEU A 172 16.78 -9.33 -19.50
N ILE A 173 16.21 -9.12 -20.69
CA ILE A 173 16.75 -9.64 -21.94
C ILE A 173 18.09 -8.98 -22.26
N VAL A 174 18.21 -7.66 -22.11
CA VAL A 174 19.45 -6.91 -22.39
C VAL A 174 20.56 -7.27 -21.40
N PHE A 175 20.24 -7.43 -20.12
CA PHE A 175 21.22 -7.72 -19.07
C PHE A 175 21.35 -9.20 -18.72
N LYS A 176 20.71 -10.09 -19.48
CA LYS A 176 20.67 -11.54 -19.22
C LYS A 176 22.07 -12.12 -19.00
N ASP A 177 22.98 -11.83 -19.93
CA ASP A 177 24.34 -12.39 -19.91
C ASP A 177 25.18 -11.79 -18.80
N THR A 178 24.97 -10.51 -18.48
CA THR A 178 25.60 -9.84 -17.34
C THR A 178 25.16 -10.47 -16.02
N LEU A 179 23.86 -10.77 -15.87
CA LEU A 179 23.32 -11.44 -14.68
C LEU A 179 23.83 -12.87 -14.55
N LEU A 180 23.92 -13.62 -15.66
CA LEU A 180 24.49 -14.97 -15.68
C LEU A 180 25.96 -14.99 -15.26
N SER A 181 26.76 -14.04 -15.76
CA SER A 181 28.17 -13.90 -15.36
C SER A 181 28.33 -13.56 -13.87
N LEU A 182 27.47 -12.66 -13.34
CA LEU A 182 27.45 -12.35 -11.91
C LEU A 182 27.13 -13.58 -11.06
N VAL A 183 26.10 -14.34 -11.44
CA VAL A 183 25.72 -15.57 -10.73
C VAL A 183 26.81 -16.62 -10.83
N ALA A 184 27.44 -16.80 -12.00
CA ALA A 184 28.55 -17.71 -12.17
C ALA A 184 29.74 -17.34 -11.27
N SER A 185 30.10 -16.05 -11.19
CA SER A 185 31.15 -15.58 -10.27
C SER A 185 30.81 -15.83 -8.81
N LEU A 186 29.58 -15.53 -8.38
CA LEU A 186 29.13 -15.81 -7.00
C LEU A 186 29.12 -17.30 -6.67
N GLN A 187 28.76 -18.15 -7.62
CA GLN A 187 28.80 -19.61 -7.44
C GLN A 187 30.24 -20.12 -7.34
N LEU A 188 31.13 -19.68 -8.25
CA LEU A 188 32.54 -20.08 -8.25
C LEU A 188 33.24 -19.70 -6.95
N THR A 189 33.03 -18.48 -6.45
CA THR A 189 33.61 -18.01 -5.18
C THR A 189 32.88 -18.58 -3.96
N GLY A 190 31.56 -18.74 -4.01
CA GLY A 190 30.77 -19.24 -2.87
C GLY A 190 30.89 -20.75 -2.63
N GLN A 191 31.28 -21.52 -3.65
CA GLN A 191 31.46 -22.97 -3.58
C GLN A 191 32.93 -23.42 -3.68
N ASP A 192 33.91 -22.50 -3.67
CA ASP A 192 35.35 -22.82 -3.80
C ASP A 192 35.66 -23.76 -4.97
N MET A 193 34.94 -23.61 -6.09
CA MET A 193 34.99 -24.58 -7.20
C MET A 193 36.32 -24.59 -7.95
N ILE A 194 37.13 -23.54 -7.81
CA ILE A 194 38.41 -23.39 -8.51
C ILE A 194 39.43 -22.84 -7.50
N ARG A 195 40.57 -23.53 -7.38
CA ARG A 195 41.71 -23.09 -6.55
C ARG A 195 42.91 -22.76 -7.42
N VAL A 196 43.79 -21.91 -6.88
CA VAL A 196 45.05 -21.54 -7.56
C VAL A 196 45.91 -22.80 -7.70
N GLY A 197 46.11 -23.26 -8.94
CA GLY A 197 46.86 -24.49 -9.27
C GLY A 197 46.06 -25.55 -10.03
N ASP A 198 44.74 -25.40 -10.14
CA ASP A 198 43.90 -26.34 -10.90
C ASP A 198 44.08 -26.16 -12.41
N TRP A 199 44.27 -27.26 -13.14
CA TRP A 199 44.30 -27.26 -14.60
C TRP A 199 42.87 -27.17 -15.14
N LEU A 200 42.55 -26.09 -15.86
CA LEU A 200 41.23 -25.85 -16.43
C LEU A 200 41.23 -26.29 -17.90
N GLU A 201 40.37 -27.25 -18.24
CA GLU A 201 40.16 -27.70 -19.61
C GLU A 201 38.80 -27.17 -20.09
N ALA A 202 38.80 -26.34 -21.14
CA ALA A 202 37.59 -25.80 -21.76
C ALA A 202 37.32 -26.57 -23.07
N PRO A 203 36.51 -27.66 -23.05
CA PRO A 203 36.40 -28.61 -24.17
C PRO A 203 35.78 -28.05 -25.47
N GLN A 204 35.41 -26.78 -25.48
CA GLN A 204 34.70 -26.09 -26.56
C GLN A 204 35.60 -25.20 -27.43
N PHE A 205 36.93 -25.22 -27.20
CA PHE A 205 37.94 -24.55 -28.03
C PHE A 205 39.00 -25.52 -28.57
N GLY A 206 38.58 -26.71 -29.01
CA GLY A 206 39.42 -27.71 -29.70
C GLY A 206 39.26 -27.65 -31.21
#